data_AF-A0A8T1XSZ6-F1
#
_entry.id   AF-A0A8T1XSZ6-F1
#
_cell.length_a   1.000
_cell.length_b   1.000
_cell.length_c   1.000
_cell.angle_alpha   90.00
_cell.angle_beta   90.00
_cell.angle_gamma   90.00
#
_symmetry.space_group_name_H-M   'P 1'
#
loop_
_entity.id
_entity.type
_entity.pdbx_description
1 polymer ?
#
loop_
_entity_poly.entity_id
_entity_poly.type
_entity_poly.pdbx_seq_one_letter_code
_entity_poly.pdbx_strand_id
1 'polypeptide(L)'
;MQFAALAMVLTAAIMVKEATSIPICNIETNDLGKCGPAFTGNNPPPPGPDCCAVVKAANLQCLCPYKPFLSRFGIDPSKVRPLLANCGVNTPPSCF
;
A
#
# COMPACT_ATOMS: atom_id res chain seq x y z
N MET A 1 30.00 31.34 -15.23
CA MET A 1 29.89 29.98 -15.83
C MET A 1 29.75 28.88 -14.77
N GLN A 2 30.48 28.90 -13.65
CA GLN A 2 30.44 27.83 -12.64
C GLN A 2 29.10 27.71 -11.89
N PHE A 3 28.46 28.83 -11.53
CA PHE A 3 27.16 28.81 -10.84
C PHE A 3 26.02 28.23 -11.67
N ALA A 4 26.05 28.45 -12.99
CA ALA A 4 25.06 27.88 -13.91
C ALA A 4 25.20 26.35 -14.01
N ALA A 5 26.43 25.84 -14.04
CA ALA A 5 26.70 24.40 -14.03
C ALA A 5 26.25 23.75 -12.72
N LEU A 6 26.52 24.36 -11.56
CA LEU A 6 26.03 23.86 -10.27
C LEU A 6 24.50 23.88 -10.20
N ALA A 7 23.86 24.94 -10.68
CA ALA A 7 22.41 25.06 -10.69
C ALA A 7 21.75 23.99 -11.58
N MET A 8 22.34 23.67 -12.74
CA MET A 8 21.88 22.58 -13.62
C MET A 8 22.03 21.20 -12.98
N VAL A 9 23.13 20.94 -12.27
CA VAL A 9 23.34 19.66 -11.56
C VAL A 9 22.35 19.50 -10.41
N LEU A 10 22.10 20.57 -9.65
CA LEU A 10 21.11 20.59 -8.58
C LEU A 10 19.68 20.40 -9.09
N THR A 11 19.31 21.01 -10.23
CA THR A 11 17.98 20.82 -10.85
C THR A 11 17.80 19.42 -11.45
N ALA A 12 18.86 18.79 -11.96
CA ALA A 12 18.78 17.41 -12.42
C ALA A 12 18.64 16.42 -11.26
N ALA A 13 19.25 16.70 -10.10
CA ALA A 13 19.20 15.83 -8.92
C ALA A 13 17.83 15.80 -8.22
N ILE A 14 17.03 16.86 -8.31
CA ILE A 14 15.64 16.92 -7.78
C ILE A 14 14.62 16.24 -8.70
N MET A 15 15.00 15.87 -9.93
CA MET A 15 14.17 15.03 -10.80
C MET A 15 14.29 13.56 -10.38
N VAL A 16 14.12 13.28 -9.08
CA VAL A 16 13.85 11.92 -8.62
C VAL A 16 12.45 11.61 -9.12
N LYS A 17 12.39 10.91 -10.25
CA LYS A 17 11.17 10.39 -10.83
C LYS A 17 10.40 9.70 -9.69
N GLU A 18 9.24 10.23 -9.32
CA GLU A 18 8.25 9.54 -8.49
C GLU A 18 8.26 8.08 -8.96
N ALA A 19 8.60 7.15 -8.05
CA ALA A 19 8.61 5.73 -8.40
C ALA A 19 7.26 5.44 -9.02
N THR A 20 7.23 5.07 -10.31
CA THR A 20 5.98 4.85 -11.03
C THR A 20 5.25 3.75 -10.29
N SER A 21 4.27 4.14 -9.48
CA SER A 21 3.44 3.19 -8.78
C SER A 21 2.75 2.34 -9.83
N ILE A 22 2.83 1.03 -9.68
CA ILE A 22 2.17 0.10 -10.56
C ILE A 22 0.88 -0.26 -9.85
N PRO A 23 -0.30 0.15 -10.34
CA PRO A 23 -1.55 -0.25 -9.72
C PRO A 23 -1.71 -1.76 -9.86
N ILE A 24 -1.89 -2.44 -8.72
CA ILE A 24 -2.20 -3.86 -8.65
C ILE A 24 -3.58 -3.98 -8.01
N CYS A 25 -4.54 -4.54 -8.75
CA CYS A 25 -5.90 -4.73 -8.23
C CYS A 25 -6.53 -3.45 -7.65
N ASN A 26 -6.32 -2.33 -8.33
CA ASN A 26 -6.77 -1.00 -7.88
C ASN A 26 -6.14 -0.51 -6.57
N ILE A 27 -4.93 -0.99 -6.25
CA ILE A 27 -4.09 -0.48 -5.17
C ILE A 27 -2.79 0.02 -5.79
N GLU A 28 -2.49 1.29 -5.57
CA GLU A 28 -1.16 1.83 -5.86
C GLU A 28 -0.14 1.25 -4.87
N THR A 29 1.01 0.77 -5.33
CA THR A 29 1.94 0.02 -4.46
C THR A 29 2.52 0.88 -3.33
N ASN A 30 2.63 2.19 -3.55
CA ASN A 30 3.00 3.17 -2.51
C ASN A 30 1.93 3.32 -1.42
N ASP A 31 0.65 3.05 -1.74
CA ASP A 31 -0.47 3.20 -0.82
C ASP A 31 -0.56 2.08 0.22
N LEU A 32 0.08 0.92 -0.03
CA LEU A 32 0.18 -0.17 0.96
C LEU A 32 0.83 0.29 2.28
N GLY A 33 1.75 1.25 2.22
CA GLY A 33 2.39 1.83 3.40
C GLY A 33 1.42 2.50 4.37
N LYS A 34 0.27 3.01 3.87
CA LYS A 34 -0.78 3.62 4.69
C LYS A 34 -1.39 2.62 5.68
N CYS A 35 -1.30 1.32 5.40
CA CYS A 35 -1.83 0.24 6.23
C CYS A 35 -0.77 -0.50 7.06
N GLY A 36 0.50 -0.04 7.05
CA GLY A 36 1.66 -0.74 7.62
C GLY A 36 1.45 -1.45 8.96
N PRO A 37 1.15 -0.75 10.07
CA PRO A 37 1.01 -1.39 11.37
C PRO A 37 -0.14 -2.40 11.42
N ALA A 38 -1.22 -2.16 10.65
CA ALA A 38 -2.37 -3.05 10.61
C ALA A 38 -2.07 -4.42 9.96
N PHE A 39 -0.99 -4.54 9.18
CA PHE A 39 -0.56 -5.78 8.54
C PHE A 39 0.43 -6.63 9.34
N THR A 40 1.09 -6.08 10.37
CA THR A 40 2.23 -6.74 11.04
C THR A 40 2.20 -6.70 12.57
N GLY A 41 1.43 -5.79 13.17
CA GLY A 41 1.45 -5.58 14.62
C GLY A 41 0.84 -6.72 15.44
N ASN A 42 1.43 -6.99 16.60
CA ASN A 42 0.73 -7.66 17.71
C ASN A 42 -0.25 -6.64 18.31
N ASN A 43 -1.56 -6.87 18.13
CA ASN A 43 -2.63 -5.91 18.46
C ASN A 43 -2.41 -4.53 17.79
N PRO A 44 -2.50 -4.46 16.45
CA PRO A 44 -2.28 -3.20 15.78
C PRO A 44 -3.37 -2.19 16.17
N PRO A 45 -3.04 -0.88 16.21
CA PRO A 45 -4.06 0.15 16.38
C PRO A 45 -5.10 0.04 15.25
N PRO A 46 -6.33 0.54 15.46
CA PRO A 46 -7.33 0.62 14.40
C PRO A 46 -6.76 1.28 13.14
N PRO A 47 -7.11 0.80 11.94
CA PRO A 47 -6.63 1.39 10.70
C PRO A 47 -7.11 2.85 10.59
N GLY A 48 -6.20 3.73 10.19
CA GLY A 48 -6.52 5.13 9.91
C GLY A 48 -7.43 5.28 8.67
N PRO A 49 -8.04 6.47 8.49
CA PRO A 49 -8.96 6.73 7.37
C PRO A 49 -8.30 6.51 6.01
N ASP A 50 -7.03 6.88 5.85
CA ASP A 50 -6.29 6.70 4.59
C ASP A 50 -6.09 5.23 4.24
N CYS A 51 -5.79 4.38 5.23
CA CYS A 51 -5.72 2.94 5.01
C CYS A 51 -7.10 2.40 4.58
N CYS A 52 -8.17 2.81 5.27
CA CYS A 52 -9.50 2.34 4.91
C CYS A 52 -9.99 2.83 3.55
N ALA A 53 -9.53 4.00 3.09
CA ALA A 53 -9.79 4.47 1.72
C ALA A 53 -9.16 3.52 0.69
N VAL A 54 -7.89 3.13 0.89
CA VAL A 54 -7.20 2.16 0.02
C VAL A 54 -7.91 0.81 0.02
N VAL A 55 -8.27 0.30 1.21
CA VAL A 55 -8.97 -0.98 1.38
C VAL A 55 -10.31 -1.00 0.65
N LYS A 56 -11.07 0.10 0.74
CA LYS A 56 -12.38 0.22 0.08
C LYS A 56 -12.27 0.40 -1.43
N ALA A 57 -11.20 1.03 -1.91
CA ALA A 57 -10.93 1.17 -3.33
C ALA A 57 -10.40 -0.14 -3.96
N ALA A 58 -9.75 -1.00 -3.17
CA ALA A 58 -9.14 -2.22 -3.66
C ALA A 58 -10.14 -3.19 -4.32
N ASN A 59 -9.73 -3.77 -5.45
CA ASN A 59 -10.38 -4.95 -6.01
C ASN A 59 -9.92 -6.20 -5.24
N LEU A 60 -10.60 -6.49 -4.14
CA LEU A 60 -10.26 -7.62 -3.27
C LEU A 60 -10.31 -8.98 -3.99
N GLN A 61 -11.21 -9.17 -4.96
CA GLN A 61 -11.27 -10.42 -5.72
C GLN A 61 -10.02 -10.62 -6.58
N CYS A 62 -9.51 -9.54 -7.19
CA CYS A 62 -8.26 -9.56 -7.95
C CYS A 62 -7.04 -9.90 -7.07
N LEU A 63 -7.08 -9.59 -5.76
CA LEU A 63 -5.98 -9.91 -4.83
C LEU A 63 -5.89 -11.39 -4.45
N CYS A 64 -6.92 -12.21 -4.71
CA CYS A 64 -6.95 -13.63 -4.34
C CYS A 64 -5.72 -14.44 -4.81
N PRO A 65 -5.25 -14.33 -6.07
CA PRO A 65 -4.06 -15.04 -6.55
C PRO A 65 -2.77 -14.63 -5.81
N TYR A 66 -2.76 -13.46 -5.17
CA TYR A 66 -1.62 -12.93 -4.45
C TYR A 66 -1.56 -13.38 -2.98
N LYS A 67 -2.63 -14.00 -2.45
CA LYS A 67 -2.68 -14.48 -1.06
C LYS A 67 -1.45 -15.31 -0.63
N PRO A 68 -0.93 -16.26 -1.44
CA PRO A 68 0.24 -17.05 -1.07
C PRO A 68 1.53 -16.23 -0.92
N PHE A 69 1.56 -15.00 -1.46
CA PHE A 69 2.73 -14.14 -1.48
C PHE A 69 2.66 -13.00 -0.47
N LEU A 70 1.53 -12.78 0.23
CA LEU A 70 1.35 -11.67 1.17
C LEU A 70 2.46 -11.58 2.22
N SER A 71 2.88 -12.71 2.78
CA SER A 71 3.96 -12.75 3.77
C SER A 71 5.31 -12.26 3.21
N ARG A 72 5.57 -12.43 1.90
CA ARG A 72 6.77 -11.87 1.26
C ARG A 72 6.74 -10.36 1.15
N PHE A 73 5.55 -9.77 1.14
CA PHE A 73 5.34 -8.32 1.16
C PHE A 73 5.21 -7.77 2.59
N GLY A 74 5.53 -8.58 3.61
CA GLY A 74 5.39 -8.16 5.01
C GLY A 74 3.94 -8.04 5.46
N ILE A 75 3.00 -8.72 4.78
CA ILE A 75 1.59 -8.74 5.16
C ILE A 75 1.27 -10.09 5.82
N ASP A 76 0.85 -10.07 7.08
CA ASP A 76 0.33 -11.25 7.77
C ASP A 76 -1.08 -11.59 7.23
N PRO A 77 -1.26 -12.76 6.58
CA PRO A 77 -2.57 -13.15 6.04
C PRO A 77 -3.68 -13.22 7.08
N SER A 78 -3.34 -13.46 8.35
CA SER A 78 -4.31 -13.52 9.46
C SER A 78 -4.88 -12.14 9.82
N LYS A 79 -4.19 -11.05 9.46
CA LYS A 79 -4.61 -9.67 9.74
C LYS A 79 -5.53 -9.08 8.68
N VAL A 80 -5.58 -9.69 7.48
CA VAL A 80 -6.33 -9.13 6.35
C VAL A 80 -7.82 -9.07 6.66
N ARG A 81 -8.46 -10.18 7.04
CA ARG A 81 -9.90 -10.17 7.38
C ARG A 81 -10.25 -9.18 8.51
N PRO A 82 -9.55 -9.16 9.66
CA PRO A 82 -9.78 -8.15 10.70
C PRO A 82 -9.67 -6.71 10.19
N LEU A 83 -8.67 -6.41 9.36
CA LEU A 83 -8.47 -5.09 8.78
C LEU A 83 -9.64 -4.71 7.84
N LEU A 84 -10.08 -5.63 6.98
CA LEU A 84 -11.26 -5.44 6.13
C LEU A 84 -12.51 -5.13 6.95
N ALA A 85 -12.75 -5.90 8.02
CA ALA A 85 -13.89 -5.69 8.91
C ALA A 85 -13.82 -4.33 9.64
N ASN A 86 -12.65 -3.94 10.16
CA ASN A 86 -12.45 -2.64 10.81
C ASN A 86 -12.68 -1.47 9.85
N CYS A 87 -12.43 -1.65 8.55
CA CYS A 87 -12.72 -0.66 7.52
C CYS A 87 -14.17 -0.73 7.00
N GLY A 88 -15.02 -1.61 7.53
CA GLY A 88 -16.43 -1.73 7.14
C GLY A 88 -16.68 -2.54 5.86
N VAL A 89 -15.73 -3.38 5.44
CA VAL A 89 -15.94 -4.33 4.34
C VAL A 89 -16.62 -5.57 4.90
N ASN A 90 -17.95 -5.63 4.74
CA ASN A 90 -18.78 -6.68 5.35
C ASN A 90 -18.77 -8.01 4.57
N THR A 91 -18.46 -7.97 3.27
CA THR A 91 -18.52 -9.13 2.37
C THR A 91 -17.20 -9.28 1.60
N PRO A 92 -16.10 -9.68 2.26
CA PRO A 92 -14.85 -9.94 1.58
C PRO A 92 -14.95 -11.21 0.72
N PRO A 93 -14.12 -11.36 -0.33
CA PRO A 93 -13.97 -12.61 -1.06
C PRO A 93 -13.65 -13.79 -0.15
N SER A 94 -14.14 -14.99 -0.48
CA SER A 94 -13.91 -16.21 0.31
C SER A 94 -12.43 -16.60 0.44
N CYS A 95 -11.58 -16.10 -0.46
CA CYS A 95 -10.15 -16.35 -0.46
C CYS A 95 -9.41 -15.63 0.68
N PHE A 96 -9.90 -14.46 1.13
CA PHE A 96 -9.33 -13.76 2.28
C PHE A 96 -9.87 -14.34 3.54
#